data_AF-A0A1Q9PDZ6-F1
#
_entry.id   AF-A0A1Q9PDZ6-F1
#
_cell.length_a   1.000
_cell.length_b   1.000
_cell.length_c   1.000
_cell.angle_alpha   90.00
_cell.angle_beta   90.00
_cell.angle_gamma   90.00
#
_symmetry.space_group_name_H-M   'P 1'
#
loop_
_entity.id
_entity.type
_entity.pdbx_description
1 polymer ?
#
loop_
_entity_poly.entity_id
_entity_poly.type
_entity_poly.pdbx_seq_one_letter_code
_entity_poly.pdbx_strand_id
1 'polypeptide(L)' 'MRRAVYAGSFYKNNPDTLITSIEACFKDSLGPGKLPKSSTETEEISPFFLVPHAGHMYS' A
#
# COMPACT_ATOMS: atom_id res chain seq x y z
N MET A 1 -14.46 -3.93 17.79
CA MET A 1 -13.64 -3.91 16.55
C MET A 1 -14.37 -3.13 15.47
N ARG A 2 -13.67 -2.29 14.70
CA ARG A 2 -14.26 -1.55 13.56
C ARG A 2 -14.19 -2.39 12.29
N ARG A 3 -15.29 -2.49 11.54
CA ARG A 3 -15.33 -3.20 10.25
C ARG A 3 -14.73 -2.37 9.12
N ALA A 4 -14.02 -3.05 8.21
CA ALA A 4 -13.50 -2.50 6.97
C ALA A 4 -14.61 -2.36 5.90
N VAL A 5 -15.45 -1.33 6.00
CA VAL A 5 -16.70 -1.21 5.22
C VAL A 5 -16.52 -0.99 3.71
N TYR A 6 -15.33 -0.55 3.26
CA TYR A 6 -15.02 -0.34 1.84
C TYR A 6 -14.23 -1.50 1.21
N ALA A 7 -13.98 -2.57 1.98
CA ALA A 7 -13.36 -3.77 1.44
C ALA A 7 -14.30 -4.41 0.39
N GLY A 8 -13.76 -4.68 -0.80
CA GLY A 8 -14.52 -5.17 -1.95
C GLY A 8 -15.04 -4.08 -2.89
N SER A 9 -14.98 -2.79 -2.51
CA SER A 9 -15.33 -1.67 -3.38
C SER A 9 -14.14 -0.77 -3.70
N PHE A 10 -13.48 -0.21 -2.69
CA PHE A 10 -12.31 0.68 -2.90
C PHE A 10 -11.02 -0.11 -3.07
N TYR A 11 -10.93 -1.28 -2.46
CA TYR A 11 -9.78 -2.17 -2.51
C TYR A 11 -10.25 -3.62 -2.41
N LYS A 12 -9.39 -4.58 -2.77
CA LYS A 12 -9.74 -6.00 -2.78
C LYS A 12 -10.10 -6.50 -1.38
N ASN A 13 -11.17 -7.29 -1.27
CA ASN A 13 -11.62 -7.82 0.02
C ASN A 13 -10.74 -8.96 0.55
N ASN A 14 -10.14 -9.77 -0.34
CA ASN A 14 -9.25 -10.84 0.07
C ASN A 14 -7.84 -10.27 0.37
N PRO A 15 -7.27 -10.55 1.55
CA PRO A 15 -6.02 -9.96 2.00
C PRO A 15 -4.83 -10.38 1.13
N ASP A 16 -4.73 -11.65 0.74
CA ASP A 16 -3.62 -12.16 -0.07
C ASP A 16 -3.58 -11.46 -1.43
N THR A 17 -4.73 -11.34 -2.08
CA THR A 17 -4.85 -10.66 -3.38
C THR A 17 -4.58 -9.16 -3.29
N LEU A 18 -4.88 -8.54 -2.14
CA LEU A 18 -4.60 -7.13 -1.87
C LEU A 18 -3.09 -6.91 -1.70
N ILE A 19 -2.44 -7.74 -0.87
CA ILE A 19 -0.99 -7.69 -0.65
C ILE A 19 -0.25 -7.87 -1.96
N THR A 20 -0.58 -8.90 -2.75
CA THR A 20 0.05 -9.11 -4.07
C THR A 20 -0.14 -7.89 -4.98
N SER A 21 -1.30 -7.23 -4.94
CA SER A 21 -1.55 -6.02 -5.72
C SER A 21 -0.64 -4.86 -5.30
N ILE A 22 -0.52 -4.62 -4.00
CA ILE A 22 0.34 -3.57 -3.45
C ILE A 22 1.79 -3.85 -3.81
N GLU A 23 2.27 -5.09 -3.63
CA GLU A 23 3.62 -5.46 -4.00
C GLU A 23 3.91 -5.28 -5.50
N ALA A 24 2.92 -5.57 -6.36
CA ALA A 24 3.05 -5.34 -7.79
C ALA A 24 3.21 -3.85 -8.10
N CYS A 25 2.44 -2.96 -7.44
CA CYS A 25 2.62 -1.50 -7.57
C CYS A 25 4.03 -1.06 -7.14
N PHE A 26 4.59 -1.66 -6.09
CA PHE A 26 5.96 -1.35 -5.66
C PHE A 26 7.02 -1.81 -6.67
N LYS A 27 6.79 -2.94 -7.35
CA LYS A 27 7.73 -3.54 -8.31
C LYS A 27 7.55 -3.01 -9.74
N ASP A 28 6.47 -2.29 -10.02
CA ASP A 28 6.19 -1.72 -11.33
C ASP A 28 7.24 -0.67 -11.73
N SER A 29 7.42 -0.50 -13.03
CA SER A 29 8.26 0.55 -13.63
C SER A 29 7.90 1.98 -13.23
N LEU A 30 6.62 2.24 -12.92
CA LEU A 30 6.13 3.51 -12.40
C LEU A 30 6.26 3.62 -10.87
N GLY A 31 6.50 2.49 -10.19
CA GLY A 31 6.73 2.43 -8.75
C GLY A 31 8.22 2.48 -8.39
N PRO A 32 8.57 2.24 -7.12
CA PRO A 32 9.96 2.20 -6.65
C PRO A 32 10.84 1.07 -7.23
N GLY A 33 10.26 0.12 -7.98
CA GLY A 33 10.91 -1.06 -8.55
C GLY A 33 11.32 -2.15 -7.55
N LYS A 34 11.08 -1.95 -6.24
CA LYS A 34 11.45 -2.89 -5.17
C LYS A 34 10.56 -2.76 -3.96
N LEU A 35 10.48 -3.83 -3.17
CA LEU A 35 9.79 -3.79 -1.88
C LEU A 35 10.62 -3.01 -0.85
N PRO A 36 9.96 -2.29 0.08
CA PRO A 36 10.64 -1.67 1.20
C PRO A 36 11.32 -2.75 2.06
N LYS A 37 12.52 -2.44 2.55
CA LYS A 37 13.22 -3.29 3.51
C LYS A 37 12.91 -2.78 4.91
N SER A 38 12.72 -3.68 5.87
CA SER A 38 12.68 -3.30 7.28
C SER A 38 14.05 -2.75 7.67
N SER A 39 14.13 -1.48 8.02
CA SER A 39 15.35 -0.90 8.57
C SER A 39 15.55 -1.39 10.01
N THR A 40 16.75 -1.86 10.34
CA THR A 40 17.16 -2.18 11.71
C THR A 40 17.65 -0.94 12.48
N GLU A 41 17.95 0.13 11.76
CA GLU A 41 18.29 1.44 12.30
C GLU A 41 17.10 2.39 12.11
N THR A 42 16.92 3.30 13.06
CA THR A 42 15.96 4.40 12.94
C THR A 42 16.46 5.34 11.84
N GLU A 43 16.15 5.03 10.58
CA GLU A 43 16.26 6.03 9.53
C GLU A 43 15.35 7.21 9.93
N GLU A 44 15.83 8.45 9.78
CA GLU A 44 15.01 9.65 9.97
C GLU A 44 13.96 9.71 8.86
N ILE A 45 12.91 8.91 9.00
CA ILE A 45 11.76 8.92 8.11
C ILE A 45 10.95 10.19 8.43
N SER A 46 10.55 10.93 7.38
CA SER A 46 9.58 12.02 7.53
C SER A 46 8.35 11.51 8.30
N PRO A 47 7.96 12.14 9.42
CA PRO A 47 6.82 11.67 10.21
C PRO A 47 5.47 11.90 9.50
N PHE A 48 5.46 12.65 8.40
CA PHE A 48 4.26 13.01 7.65
C PHE A 48 4.34 12.56 6.20
N PHE A 49 3.21 12.05 5.73
CA PHE A 49 2.99 11.65 4.34
C PHE A 49 1.71 12.29 3.83
N LEU A 50 1.75 12.77 2.59
CA LEU A 50 0.58 13.20 1.84
C LEU A 50 0.22 12.07 0.88
N VAL A 51 -0.95 11.48 1.06
CA VAL A 51 -1.42 10.34 0.25
C VAL A 51 -2.84 10.58 -0.25
N PRO A 52 -3.17 10.10 -1.45
CA PRO A 52 -4.54 10.09 -1.95
C PRO A 52 -5.42 9.11 -1.15
N HIS A 53 -6.75 9.30 -1.19
CA HIS A 53 -7.71 8.39 -0.57
C HIS A 53 -8.63 7.69 -1.58
N ALA A 54 -8.40 7.86 -2.87
CA ALA A 54 -9.25 7.25 -3.89
C ALA A 54 -9.15 5.72 -3.85
N GLY A 55 -10.00 5.03 -4.61
CA GLY A 55 -9.90 3.59 -4.73
C GLY A 55 -8.50 3.16 -5.20
N HIS A 56 -7.99 2.05 -4.67
CA HIS A 56 -6.64 1.53 -4.91
C HIS A 56 -6.30 1.34 -6.40
N MET A 57 -7.30 1.21 -7.27
CA MET A 57 -7.09 1.12 -8.72
C MET A 57 -6.62 2.44 -9.36
N TYR A 58 -6.90 3.57 -8.72
CA TYR A 58 -6.61 4.90 -9.24
C TYR A 58 -5.44 5.58 -8.53
N SER A 59 -5.18 5.20 -7.27
CA SER A 59 -4.21 5.87 -6.42
C SER A 59 -3.60 4.95 -5.37
#